data_AF-A0A938LQZ0-F1
#
_entry.id   AF-A0A938LQZ0-F1
#
_cell.length_a   1.000
_cell.length_b   1.000
_cell.length_c   1.000
_cell.angle_alpha   90.00
_cell.angle_beta   90.00
_cell.angle_gamma   90.00
#
_symmetry.space_group_name_H-M   'P 1'
#
loop_
_entity.id
_entity.type
_entity.pdbx_description
1 polymer ?
#
loop_
_entity_poly.entity_id
_entity_poly.type
_entity_poly.pdbx_seq_one_letter_code
_entity_poly.pdbx_strand_id
1 'polypeptide(L)'
;SVAWINANLRGRGPLGDVYPAYAGGVNGVKDAHPYLVVIPSGLHDPDQPTWGGWGGRFGGAGPQYFSTVADTVGSETSGRASVWRWRPAFMNDFAARMDWCVKPYAQANHPPVAVVSGGRTRTASAGQTVTLDASGSSDPEGNELTYSWWCYPEPSSYAGALTIRNSAAAVASFVAPSVSGPQSIHIILEVKDCRSPPLYAYERVVVNVVPVE
;
A
#
# COMPACT_ATOMS: atom_id res chain seq x y z
N SER A 1 -16.16 -10.98 3.68
CA SER A 1 -17.21 -11.99 3.92
C SER A 1 -18.51 -11.30 4.26
N VAL A 2 -19.66 -11.99 4.19
CA VAL A 2 -20.95 -11.43 4.64
C VAL A 2 -20.91 -11.03 6.12
N ALA A 3 -20.31 -11.87 6.96
CA ALA A 3 -20.16 -11.58 8.39
C ALA A 3 -19.44 -10.25 8.63
N TRP A 4 -18.34 -9.99 7.91
CA TRP A 4 -17.63 -8.72 8.02
C TRP A 4 -18.49 -7.53 7.54
N ILE A 5 -19.23 -7.67 6.43
CA ILE A 5 -20.11 -6.61 5.91
C ILE A 5 -21.21 -6.27 6.92
N ASN A 6 -21.84 -7.30 7.51
CA ASN A 6 -22.88 -7.09 8.51
C ASN A 6 -22.34 -6.40 9.76
N ALA A 7 -21.11 -6.71 10.18
CA ALA A 7 -20.51 -6.12 11.38
C ALA A 7 -19.98 -4.69 11.15
N ASN A 8 -19.50 -4.37 9.94
CA ASN A 8 -18.73 -3.15 9.69
C ASN A 8 -19.42 -2.14 8.77
N LEU A 9 -20.42 -2.54 7.99
CA LEU A 9 -21.07 -1.65 7.02
C LEU A 9 -22.58 -1.51 7.27
N ARG A 10 -23.28 -2.63 7.40
CA ARG A 10 -24.75 -2.62 7.48
C ARG A 10 -25.25 -2.13 8.83
N GLY A 11 -26.34 -1.37 8.82
CA GLY A 11 -26.93 -0.79 10.03
C GLY A 11 -26.18 0.43 10.58
N ARG A 12 -25.18 0.95 9.86
CA ARG A 12 -24.40 2.14 10.24
C ARG A 12 -24.93 3.41 9.58
N GLY A 13 -26.21 3.68 9.83
CA GLY A 13 -26.92 4.83 9.27
C GLY A 13 -27.31 4.68 7.80
N PRO A 14 -27.77 5.78 7.15
CA PRO A 14 -28.53 5.70 5.91
C PRO A 14 -27.83 4.96 4.76
N LEU A 15 -26.51 5.13 4.61
CA LEU A 15 -25.72 4.42 3.59
C LEU A 15 -25.51 2.94 3.93
N GLY A 16 -25.33 2.62 5.21
CA GLY A 16 -25.19 1.25 5.68
C GLY A 16 -26.49 0.46 5.57
N ASP A 17 -27.63 1.10 5.78
CA ASP A 17 -28.96 0.48 5.71
C ASP A 17 -29.31 -0.01 4.30
N VAL A 18 -28.78 0.67 3.28
CA VAL A 18 -28.96 0.29 1.87
C VAL A 18 -27.80 -0.54 1.31
N TYR A 19 -26.75 -0.80 2.11
CA TYR A 19 -25.61 -1.59 1.64
C TYR A 19 -25.99 -3.08 1.50
N PRO A 20 -25.89 -3.69 0.30
CA PRO A 20 -26.29 -5.07 0.10
C PRO A 20 -25.28 -6.03 0.74
N ALA A 21 -25.77 -7.04 1.45
CA ALA A 21 -24.93 -8.14 1.93
C ALA A 21 -24.50 -9.10 0.80
N TYR A 22 -25.25 -9.11 -0.29
CA TYR A 22 -25.07 -9.96 -1.46
C TYR A 22 -25.27 -9.13 -2.72
N ALA A 23 -24.28 -9.16 -3.61
CA ALA A 23 -24.33 -8.42 -4.87
C ALA A 23 -23.80 -9.29 -6.01
N GLY A 24 -24.54 -9.33 -7.12
CA GLY A 24 -24.08 -9.91 -8.39
C GLY A 24 -23.57 -11.34 -8.31
N GLY A 25 -24.23 -12.22 -7.54
CA GLY A 25 -23.87 -13.65 -7.46
C GLY A 25 -22.92 -14.01 -6.32
N VAL A 26 -22.38 -13.04 -5.58
CA VAL A 26 -21.33 -13.27 -4.60
C VAL A 26 -21.59 -12.59 -3.25
N ASN A 27 -21.05 -13.23 -2.22
CA ASN A 27 -21.00 -12.75 -0.85
C ASN A 27 -19.83 -11.76 -0.67
N GLY A 28 -20.06 -10.46 -0.75
CA GLY A 28 -18.97 -9.50 -0.53
C GLY A 28 -19.14 -8.12 -1.15
N VAL A 29 -18.12 -7.29 -0.94
CA VAL A 29 -17.88 -6.07 -1.71
C VAL A 29 -17.47 -6.49 -3.12
N LYS A 30 -18.36 -6.32 -4.10
CA LYS A 30 -18.11 -6.70 -5.49
C LYS A 30 -17.78 -5.46 -6.33
N ASP A 31 -16.97 -5.65 -7.37
CA ASP A 31 -16.72 -4.66 -8.45
C ASP A 31 -16.14 -3.31 -7.99
N ALA A 32 -15.60 -3.24 -6.76
CA ALA A 32 -14.91 -2.05 -6.24
C ALA A 32 -13.46 -1.92 -6.74
N HIS A 33 -12.87 -3.00 -7.27
CA HIS A 33 -11.45 -3.07 -7.67
C HIS A 33 -11.00 -1.93 -8.61
N PRO A 34 -11.77 -1.51 -9.64
CA PRO A 34 -11.36 -0.40 -10.51
C PRO A 34 -11.22 0.93 -9.76
N TYR A 35 -12.00 1.14 -8.70
CA TYR A 35 -11.94 2.36 -7.90
C TYR A 35 -10.78 2.34 -6.90
N LEU A 36 -10.38 1.15 -6.42
CA LEU A 36 -9.21 1.01 -5.54
C LEU A 36 -7.90 1.43 -6.22
N VAL A 37 -7.86 1.45 -7.55
CA VAL A 37 -6.72 1.98 -8.31
C VAL A 37 -6.59 3.47 -8.05
N VAL A 38 -7.68 4.25 -8.09
CA VAL A 38 -7.61 5.73 -8.04
C VAL A 38 -7.65 6.32 -6.63
N ILE A 39 -7.79 5.50 -5.58
CA ILE A 39 -7.75 5.98 -4.19
C ILE A 39 -6.30 6.37 -3.84
N PRO A 40 -6.04 7.60 -3.38
CA PRO A 40 -4.69 8.07 -3.07
C PRO A 40 -4.23 7.51 -1.72
N SER A 41 -3.81 6.23 -1.71
CA SER A 41 -3.23 5.57 -0.54
C SER A 41 -1.73 5.79 -0.39
N GLY A 42 -1.09 6.40 -1.39
CA GLY A 42 0.37 6.61 -1.47
C GLY A 42 1.16 5.43 -2.07
N LEU A 43 0.48 4.32 -2.41
CA LEU A 43 1.09 3.16 -3.09
C LEU A 43 1.14 3.27 -4.60
N HIS A 44 0.12 3.89 -5.19
CA HIS A 44 -0.17 3.84 -6.61
C HIS A 44 0.10 5.19 -7.28
N ASP A 45 0.59 5.12 -8.51
CA ASP A 45 0.65 6.22 -9.47
C ASP A 45 -0.18 5.78 -10.70
N PRO A 46 -1.25 6.51 -11.09
CA PRO A 46 -2.11 6.16 -12.22
C PRO A 46 -1.36 6.08 -13.55
N ASP A 47 -0.26 6.82 -13.68
CA ASP A 47 0.58 6.81 -14.88
C ASP A 47 1.59 5.64 -14.86
N GLN A 48 1.65 4.88 -13.76
CA GLN A 48 2.52 3.72 -13.56
C GLN A 48 1.72 2.46 -13.17
N PRO A 49 0.89 1.91 -14.05
CA PRO A 49 0.03 0.74 -13.74
C PRO A 49 0.81 -0.53 -13.35
N THR A 50 2.10 -0.60 -13.70
CA THR A 50 3.02 -1.70 -13.36
C THR A 50 3.52 -1.68 -11.92
N TRP A 51 3.27 -0.59 -11.18
CA TRP A 51 3.79 -0.38 -9.84
C TRP A 51 3.00 -1.12 -8.76
N GLY A 52 1.73 -1.39 -8.99
CA GLY A 52 0.86 -2.05 -8.03
C GLY A 52 0.33 -1.13 -6.93
N GLY A 53 -0.81 -1.50 -6.36
CA GLY A 53 -1.47 -0.80 -5.26
C GLY A 53 -2.74 -1.54 -4.84
N TRP A 54 -3.65 -0.87 -4.13
CA TRP A 54 -4.90 -1.50 -3.63
C TRP A 54 -5.75 -2.13 -4.74
N GLY A 55 -5.72 -1.55 -5.94
CA GLY A 55 -6.42 -2.09 -7.12
C GLY A 55 -5.70 -3.23 -7.84
N GLY A 56 -4.53 -3.65 -7.38
CA GLY A 56 -3.70 -4.66 -8.03
C GLY A 56 -2.54 -4.07 -8.82
N ARG A 57 -1.81 -4.94 -9.51
CA ARG A 57 -0.69 -4.59 -10.39
C ARG A 57 -0.99 -5.06 -11.81
N PHE A 58 -0.63 -4.24 -12.80
CA PHE A 58 -0.97 -4.53 -14.18
C PHE A 58 0.26 -4.49 -15.08
N GLY A 59 0.36 -5.42 -16.02
CA GLY A 59 1.43 -5.50 -17.00
C GLY A 59 0.88 -5.59 -18.42
N GLY A 60 1.71 -5.25 -19.41
CA GLY A 60 1.30 -5.29 -20.81
C GLY A 60 0.93 -6.71 -21.23
N ALA A 61 -0.32 -6.91 -21.63
CA ALA A 61 -0.76 -8.11 -22.33
C ALA A 61 -0.90 -7.77 -23.83
N GLY A 62 0.23 -7.45 -24.46
CA GLY A 62 0.27 -7.04 -25.86
C GLY A 62 0.21 -5.50 -26.06
N PRO A 63 0.09 -5.04 -27.32
CA PRO A 63 0.37 -3.65 -27.70
C PRO A 63 -0.68 -2.62 -27.27
N GLN A 64 -1.84 -3.02 -26.73
CA GLN A 64 -2.99 -2.12 -26.57
C GLN A 64 -3.72 -2.23 -25.22
N TYR A 65 -3.37 -3.16 -24.34
CA TYR A 65 -4.05 -3.29 -23.05
C TYR A 65 -3.16 -3.83 -21.94
N PHE A 66 -3.50 -3.44 -20.72
CA PHE A 66 -2.94 -3.97 -19.49
C PHE A 66 -3.81 -5.11 -18.97
N SER A 67 -3.18 -6.14 -18.41
CA SER A 67 -3.86 -7.20 -17.67
C SER A 67 -3.27 -7.34 -16.26
N THR A 68 -4.03 -7.93 -15.34
CA THR A 68 -3.52 -8.22 -14.00
C THR A 68 -2.32 -9.14 -14.07
N VAL A 69 -1.23 -8.75 -13.40
CA VAL A 69 -0.03 -9.56 -13.23
C VAL A 69 0.04 -10.12 -11.81
N ALA A 70 0.78 -11.22 -11.66
CA ALA A 70 0.89 -11.92 -10.40
C ALA A 70 1.86 -11.22 -9.43
N ASP A 71 1.48 -11.21 -8.16
CA ASP A 71 2.38 -10.94 -7.05
C ASP A 71 2.57 -12.22 -6.24
N THR A 72 3.66 -12.28 -5.48
CA THR A 72 3.97 -13.40 -4.58
C THR A 72 3.85 -12.93 -3.13
N VAL A 73 2.93 -13.52 -2.38
CA VAL A 73 2.67 -13.21 -0.98
C VAL A 73 2.67 -14.51 -0.18
N GLY A 74 3.68 -14.70 0.66
CA GLY A 74 3.94 -15.99 1.30
C GLY A 74 4.22 -17.06 0.24
N SER A 75 3.44 -18.15 0.25
CA SER A 75 3.55 -19.22 -0.74
C SER A 75 2.63 -19.06 -1.96
N GLU A 76 1.76 -18.04 -1.99
CA GLU A 76 0.82 -17.84 -3.10
C GLU A 76 1.41 -16.89 -4.14
N THR A 77 1.37 -17.29 -5.41
CA THR A 77 1.65 -16.41 -6.54
C THR A 77 0.42 -16.34 -7.43
N SER A 78 -0.25 -15.19 -7.48
CA SER A 78 -1.47 -15.04 -8.26
C SER A 78 -1.77 -13.58 -8.59
N GLY A 79 -2.55 -13.33 -9.64
CA GLY A 79 -3.07 -11.98 -9.91
C GLY A 79 -3.96 -11.46 -8.76
N ARG A 80 -4.61 -12.36 -8.02
CA ARG A 80 -5.40 -12.00 -6.84
C ARG A 80 -4.52 -11.54 -5.68
N ALA A 81 -3.32 -12.09 -5.54
CA ALA A 81 -2.34 -11.69 -4.53
C ALA A 81 -1.92 -10.23 -4.68
N SER A 82 -1.89 -9.71 -5.91
CA SER A 82 -1.59 -8.29 -6.17
C SER A 82 -2.61 -7.34 -5.53
N VAL A 83 -3.83 -7.82 -5.26
CA VAL A 83 -4.91 -7.08 -4.60
C VAL A 83 -5.00 -7.46 -3.13
N TRP A 84 -5.13 -8.75 -2.82
CA TRP A 84 -5.56 -9.17 -1.48
C TRP A 84 -4.54 -8.89 -0.40
N ARG A 85 -3.25 -8.72 -0.76
CA ARG A 85 -2.21 -8.27 0.17
C ARG A 85 -2.56 -6.96 0.88
N TRP A 86 -3.34 -6.10 0.22
CA TRP A 86 -3.79 -4.81 0.75
C TRP A 86 -5.15 -4.86 1.45
N ARG A 87 -5.78 -6.04 1.51
CA ARG A 87 -7.15 -6.21 2.00
C ARG A 87 -7.37 -5.71 3.41
N PRO A 88 -6.48 -5.94 4.39
CA PRO A 88 -6.66 -5.36 5.72
C PRO A 88 -6.79 -3.83 5.67
N ALA A 89 -5.93 -3.15 4.89
CA ALA A 89 -5.94 -1.70 4.80
C ALA A 89 -7.21 -1.15 4.16
N PHE A 90 -7.58 -1.58 2.96
CA PHE A 90 -8.76 -1.02 2.29
C PHE A 90 -10.09 -1.44 2.95
N MET A 91 -10.14 -2.58 3.64
CA MET A 91 -11.34 -2.96 4.39
C MET A 91 -11.49 -2.14 5.66
N ASN A 92 -10.39 -1.88 6.38
CA ASN A 92 -10.41 -1.00 7.55
C ASN A 92 -10.74 0.44 7.17
N ASP A 93 -10.16 0.95 6.08
CA ASP A 93 -10.49 2.26 5.52
C ASP A 93 -11.99 2.36 5.21
N PHE A 94 -12.57 1.34 4.57
CA PHE A 94 -14.00 1.36 4.28
C PHE A 94 -14.86 1.35 5.56
N ALA A 95 -14.50 0.54 6.56
CA ALA A 95 -15.20 0.52 7.85
C ALA A 95 -15.13 1.88 8.57
N ALA A 96 -13.96 2.53 8.58
CA ALA A 96 -13.80 3.85 9.18
C ALA A 96 -14.61 4.92 8.43
N ARG A 97 -14.65 4.87 7.10
CA ARG A 97 -15.46 5.79 6.30
C ARG A 97 -16.95 5.65 6.56
N MET A 98 -17.44 4.45 6.89
CA MET A 98 -18.83 4.28 7.33
C MET A 98 -19.10 5.03 8.64
N ASP A 99 -18.14 5.05 9.56
CA ASP A 99 -18.24 5.85 10.78
C ASP A 99 -18.23 7.35 10.48
N TRP A 100 -17.47 7.82 9.48
CA TRP A 100 -17.44 9.24 9.08
C TRP A 100 -18.80 9.75 8.60
N CYS A 101 -19.64 8.86 8.07
CA CYS A 101 -20.98 9.23 7.61
C CYS A 101 -21.97 9.49 8.75
N VAL A 102 -21.68 9.06 9.98
CA VAL A 102 -22.62 9.13 11.10
C VAL A 102 -22.02 9.68 12.40
N LYS A 103 -20.70 9.87 12.46
CA LYS A 103 -19.99 10.41 13.62
C LYS A 103 -19.32 11.74 13.29
N PRO A 104 -19.23 12.67 14.26
CA PRO A 104 -18.35 13.82 14.13
C PRO A 104 -16.88 13.40 13.95
N TYR A 105 -16.07 14.25 13.31
CA TYR A 105 -14.64 14.01 13.07
C TYR A 105 -13.90 13.50 14.32
N ALA A 106 -14.01 14.21 15.45
CA ALA A 106 -13.33 13.83 16.69
C ALA A 106 -13.72 12.44 17.27
N GLN A 107 -14.80 11.82 16.78
CA GLN A 107 -15.29 10.51 17.23
C GLN A 107 -15.06 9.39 16.20
N ALA A 108 -14.39 9.69 15.09
CA ALA A 108 -14.00 8.71 14.08
C ALA A 108 -12.48 8.62 13.97
N ASN A 109 -12.00 7.49 13.42
CA ASN A 109 -10.58 7.30 13.15
C ASN A 109 -10.22 7.79 11.75
N HIS A 110 -9.07 8.45 11.58
CA HIS A 110 -8.56 8.96 10.32
C HIS A 110 -7.22 8.32 9.98
N PRO A 111 -6.94 8.11 8.68
CA PRO A 111 -5.68 7.51 8.29
C PRO A 111 -4.52 8.42 8.70
N PRO A 112 -3.38 7.84 9.09
CA PRO A 112 -2.17 8.62 9.31
C PRO A 112 -1.73 9.29 8.00
N VAL A 113 -0.82 10.26 8.12
CA VAL A 113 -0.13 10.88 7.00
C VAL A 113 1.28 10.31 6.95
N ALA A 114 1.54 9.48 5.95
CA ALA A 114 2.88 8.97 5.68
C ALA A 114 3.70 10.03 4.94
N VAL A 115 4.92 10.28 5.42
CA VAL A 115 5.85 11.23 4.80
C VAL A 115 7.21 10.56 4.68
N VAL A 116 7.92 10.78 3.57
CA VAL A 116 9.30 10.33 3.41
C VAL A 116 10.20 11.48 2.96
N SER A 117 11.19 11.82 3.79
CA SER A 117 12.20 12.84 3.50
C SER A 117 13.15 12.40 2.39
N GLY A 118 13.61 13.32 1.54
CA GLY A 118 14.58 13.04 0.48
C GLY A 118 13.97 12.59 -0.86
N GLY A 119 12.66 12.77 -1.03
CA GLY A 119 11.95 12.53 -2.29
C GLY A 119 11.62 11.05 -2.55
N ARG A 120 10.67 10.84 -3.47
CA ARG A 120 10.16 9.53 -3.87
C ARG A 120 11.02 8.82 -4.93
N THR A 121 11.79 9.56 -5.71
CA THR A 121 12.73 8.99 -6.70
C THR A 121 14.13 9.39 -6.33
N ARG A 122 15.03 8.40 -6.23
CA ARG A 122 16.42 8.60 -5.80
C ARG A 122 17.37 7.85 -6.70
N THR A 123 18.62 8.26 -6.66
CA THR A 123 19.72 7.53 -7.30
C THR A 123 20.79 7.24 -6.26
N ALA A 124 21.36 6.04 -6.31
CA ALA A 124 22.46 5.63 -5.43
C ALA A 124 23.47 4.79 -6.22
N SER A 125 24.75 4.97 -5.96
CA SER A 125 25.77 4.05 -6.48
C SER A 125 25.75 2.75 -5.69
N ALA A 126 26.09 1.63 -6.32
CA ALA A 126 26.26 0.36 -5.62
C ALA A 126 27.22 0.53 -4.41
N GLY A 127 26.88 -0.06 -3.27
CA GLY A 127 27.61 0.11 -2.01
C GLY A 127 27.26 1.38 -1.22
N GLN A 128 26.56 2.36 -1.79
CA GLN A 128 26.11 3.54 -1.06
C GLN A 128 25.01 3.19 -0.05
N THR A 129 25.06 3.80 1.14
CA THR A 129 23.95 3.70 2.11
C THR A 129 22.82 4.65 1.72
N VAL A 130 21.61 4.12 1.62
CA VAL A 130 20.39 4.88 1.38
C VAL A 130 19.60 4.96 2.68
N THR A 131 19.40 6.18 3.19
CA THR A 131 18.58 6.46 4.37
C THR A 131 17.12 6.63 3.98
N LEU A 132 16.23 5.97 4.70
CA LEU A 132 14.78 6.06 4.58
C LEU A 132 14.26 6.71 5.86
N ASP A 133 13.68 7.89 5.75
CA ASP A 133 13.31 8.70 6.91
C ASP A 133 11.84 9.11 6.82
N ALA A 134 11.03 8.53 7.70
CA ALA A 134 9.61 8.79 7.86
C ALA A 134 9.26 9.59 9.11
N SER A 135 10.24 10.26 9.74
CA SER A 135 10.05 11.04 10.97
C SER A 135 9.04 12.18 10.84
N GLY A 136 8.77 12.65 9.61
CA GLY A 136 7.72 13.62 9.32
C GLY A 136 6.31 13.05 9.25
N SER A 137 6.13 11.73 9.42
CA SER A 137 4.80 11.11 9.44
C SER A 137 4.03 11.47 10.70
N SER A 138 2.72 11.58 10.60
CA SER A 138 1.86 12.04 11.71
C SER A 138 0.49 11.38 11.69
N ASP A 139 -0.13 11.25 12.85
CA ASP A 139 -1.53 10.89 12.97
C ASP A 139 -2.37 12.14 13.27
N PRO A 140 -3.48 12.41 12.56
CA PRO A 140 -4.31 13.60 12.81
C PRO A 140 -4.89 13.67 14.23
N GLU A 141 -5.09 12.53 14.88
CA GLU A 141 -5.57 12.41 16.24
C GLU A 141 -4.44 12.24 17.27
N GLY A 142 -3.17 12.28 16.84
CA GLY A 142 -2.01 12.12 17.70
C GLY A 142 -1.79 10.69 18.20
N ASN A 143 -2.39 9.69 17.54
CA ASN A 143 -2.16 8.29 17.86
C ASN A 143 -0.70 7.88 17.61
N GLU A 144 -0.24 6.86 18.33
CA GLU A 144 1.05 6.26 18.08
C GLU A 144 1.09 5.57 16.71
N LEU A 145 2.22 5.73 16.01
CA LEU A 145 2.44 5.17 14.68
C LEU A 145 3.40 3.98 14.72
N THR A 146 3.03 2.91 14.04
CA THR A 146 3.94 1.82 13.67
C THR A 146 4.45 2.02 12.24
N TYR A 147 5.73 1.72 12.02
CA TYR A 147 6.39 1.82 10.73
C TYR A 147 6.79 0.45 10.21
N SER A 148 6.73 0.24 8.90
CA SER A 148 7.25 -0.95 8.23
C SER A 148 7.81 -0.57 6.87
N TRP A 149 9.11 -0.78 6.69
CA TRP A 149 9.83 -0.60 5.45
C TRP A 149 10.14 -1.95 4.82
N TRP A 150 9.74 -2.14 3.57
CA TRP A 150 9.99 -3.39 2.86
C TRP A 150 10.21 -3.15 1.36
N CYS A 151 10.96 -4.05 0.73
CA CYS A 151 11.16 -4.04 -0.72
C CYS A 151 9.95 -4.70 -1.40
N TYR A 152 9.38 -4.04 -2.39
CA TYR A 152 8.34 -4.58 -3.26
C TYR A 152 9.02 -5.14 -4.53
N PRO A 153 9.32 -6.46 -4.58
CA PRO A 153 10.17 -7.02 -5.62
C PRO A 153 9.50 -7.06 -6.99
N GLU A 154 8.19 -7.27 -7.05
CA GLU A 154 7.47 -7.48 -8.32
C GLU A 154 7.46 -6.26 -9.27
N PRO A 155 7.39 -5.00 -8.80
CA PRO A 155 7.65 -3.83 -9.64
C PRO A 155 9.14 -3.44 -9.73
N SER A 156 10.04 -4.07 -8.98
CA SER A 156 11.48 -3.77 -9.02
C SER A 156 12.16 -4.46 -10.20
N SER A 157 13.15 -3.80 -10.82
CA SER A 157 14.00 -4.46 -11.83
C SER A 157 15.18 -5.22 -11.19
N TYR A 158 15.50 -4.91 -9.92
CA TYR A 158 16.42 -5.70 -9.11
C TYR A 158 15.70 -6.91 -8.51
N ALA A 159 16.16 -8.11 -8.86
CA ALA A 159 15.56 -9.38 -8.42
C ALA A 159 16.22 -9.98 -7.15
N GLY A 160 17.28 -9.35 -6.63
CA GLY A 160 17.98 -9.84 -5.45
C GLY A 160 17.25 -9.54 -4.15
N ALA A 161 17.65 -10.24 -3.08
CA ALA A 161 17.17 -9.94 -1.75
C ALA A 161 17.75 -8.62 -1.24
N LEU A 162 16.95 -7.84 -0.50
CA LEU A 162 17.37 -6.58 0.10
C LEU A 162 17.17 -6.62 1.61
N THR A 163 18.24 -6.35 2.36
CA THR A 163 18.16 -6.21 3.82
C THR A 163 18.02 -4.75 4.20
N ILE A 164 16.86 -4.39 4.76
CA ILE A 164 16.60 -3.06 5.30
C ILE A 164 16.86 -3.10 6.81
N ARG A 165 17.84 -2.32 7.27
CA ARG A 165 18.16 -2.14 8.69
C ARG A 165 17.13 -1.22 9.34
N ASN A 166 16.72 -1.57 10.55
CA ASN A 166 15.69 -0.84 11.31
C ASN A 166 14.38 -0.70 10.54
N SER A 167 13.98 -1.74 9.80
CA SER A 167 12.78 -1.70 8.95
C SER A 167 11.48 -1.41 9.70
N ALA A 168 11.42 -1.60 11.02
CA ALA A 168 10.26 -1.27 11.84
C ALA A 168 10.33 0.11 12.53
N ALA A 169 11.35 0.92 12.24
CA ALA A 169 11.53 2.26 12.83
C ALA A 169 11.16 3.38 11.85
N ALA A 170 10.92 4.58 12.38
CA ALA A 170 10.71 5.77 11.56
C ALA A 170 11.90 6.06 10.63
N VAL A 171 13.13 5.77 11.07
CA VAL A 171 14.34 5.88 10.26
C VAL A 171 14.95 4.50 10.04
N ALA A 172 15.03 4.11 8.78
CA ALA A 172 15.61 2.86 8.30
C ALA A 172 16.72 3.13 7.29
N SER A 173 17.48 2.11 6.91
CA SER A 173 18.45 2.24 5.82
C SER A 173 18.77 0.90 5.17
N PHE A 174 19.30 0.96 3.96
CA PHE A 174 19.89 -0.21 3.31
C PHE A 174 21.14 0.20 2.55
N VAL A 175 21.99 -0.77 2.22
CA VAL A 175 23.14 -0.56 1.34
C VAL A 175 22.71 -0.95 -0.07
N ALA A 176 22.85 -0.02 -1.02
CA ALA A 176 22.52 -0.27 -2.42
C ALA A 176 23.31 -1.49 -2.94
N PRO A 177 22.64 -2.51 -3.50
CA PRO A 177 23.30 -3.73 -3.91
C PRO A 177 24.24 -3.51 -5.09
N SER A 178 25.18 -4.43 -5.28
CA SER A 178 25.96 -4.51 -6.51
C SER A 178 25.06 -4.89 -7.68
N VAL A 179 25.19 -4.13 -8.77
CA VAL A 179 24.40 -4.31 -10.00
C VAL A 179 25.34 -4.27 -11.20
N SER A 180 25.07 -5.05 -12.24
CA SER A 180 25.85 -5.06 -13.48
C SER A 180 25.45 -3.96 -14.47
N GLY A 181 24.33 -3.30 -14.20
CA GLY A 181 23.79 -2.15 -14.93
C GLY A 181 22.73 -1.44 -14.08
N PRO A 182 22.18 -0.31 -14.53
CA PRO A 182 21.16 0.42 -13.78
C PRO A 182 19.94 -0.46 -13.44
N GLN A 183 19.54 -0.50 -12.18
CA GLN A 183 18.35 -1.24 -11.72
C GLN A 183 17.52 -0.40 -10.75
N SER A 184 16.19 -0.55 -10.78
CA SER A 184 15.28 0.09 -9.83
C SER A 184 14.92 -0.85 -8.68
N ILE A 185 14.81 -0.28 -7.49
CA ILE A 185 14.33 -0.94 -6.28
C ILE A 185 13.16 -0.12 -5.74
N HIS A 186 12.01 -0.76 -5.59
CA HIS A 186 10.81 -0.16 -5.02
C HIS A 186 10.73 -0.48 -3.54
N ILE A 187 10.83 0.54 -2.69
CA ILE A 187 10.67 0.44 -1.25
C ILE A 187 9.31 1.02 -0.87
N ILE A 188 8.57 0.29 -0.04
CA ILE A 188 7.30 0.73 0.51
C ILE A 188 7.48 1.06 1.99
N LEU A 189 7.07 2.26 2.35
CA LEU A 189 6.72 2.62 3.72
C LEU A 189 5.25 2.26 3.94
N GLU A 190 4.98 1.48 4.95
CA GLU A 190 3.65 1.34 5.57
C GLU A 190 3.68 2.04 6.93
N VAL A 191 2.79 3.02 7.12
CA VAL A 191 2.52 3.67 8.41
C VAL A 191 1.13 3.25 8.85
N LYS A 192 1.01 2.86 10.12
CA LYS A 192 -0.24 2.35 10.69
C LYS A 192 -0.47 2.97 12.06
N ASP A 193 -1.68 3.44 12.32
CA ASP A 193 -2.08 3.92 13.64
C ASP A 193 -2.26 2.75 14.65
N CYS A 194 -2.50 3.08 15.92
CA CYS A 194 -2.73 2.10 16.98
C CYS A 194 -4.21 1.83 17.31
N ARG A 195 -5.15 2.32 16.50
CA ARG A 195 -6.60 2.22 16.76
C ARG A 195 -7.17 0.88 16.28
N SER A 196 -8.44 0.65 16.58
CA SER A 196 -9.17 -0.56 16.17
C SER A 196 -10.49 -0.21 15.47
N PRO A 197 -10.66 -0.56 14.18
CA PRO A 197 -9.62 -1.11 13.30
C PRO A 197 -8.52 -0.08 13.01
N PRO A 198 -7.26 -0.52 12.78
CA PRO A 198 -6.19 0.40 12.46
C PRO A 198 -6.31 0.91 11.02
N LEU A 199 -5.95 2.17 10.79
CA LEU A 199 -5.83 2.74 9.45
C LEU A 199 -4.37 2.83 9.02
N TYR A 200 -4.21 2.85 7.70
CA TYR A 200 -2.93 2.70 7.03
C TYR A 200 -2.73 3.85 6.05
N ALA A 201 -1.48 4.32 5.96
CA ALA A 201 -1.01 5.17 4.89
C ALA A 201 0.33 4.64 4.38
N TYR A 202 0.64 4.97 3.13
CA TYR A 202 1.82 4.45 2.48
C TYR A 202 2.61 5.55 1.81
N GLU A 203 3.89 5.30 1.61
CA GLU A 203 4.72 6.04 0.68
C GLU A 203 5.60 5.06 -0.09
N ARG A 204 5.94 5.44 -1.33
CA ARG A 204 6.82 4.64 -2.19
C ARG A 204 8.09 5.42 -2.49
N VAL A 205 9.23 4.76 -2.30
CA VAL A 205 10.53 5.25 -2.73
C VAL A 205 11.07 4.34 -3.83
N VAL A 206 11.30 4.87 -5.02
CA VAL A 206 11.98 4.21 -6.11
C VAL A 206 13.45 4.64 -6.10
N VAL A 207 14.34 3.68 -5.84
CA VAL A 207 15.80 3.91 -5.81
C VAL A 207 16.41 3.29 -7.06
N ASN A 208 16.97 4.14 -7.92
CA ASN A 208 17.74 3.73 -9.08
C ASN A 208 19.19 3.50 -8.66
N VAL A 209 19.61 2.25 -8.66
CA VAL A 209 20.97 1.83 -8.32
C VAL A 209 21.81 1.76 -9.59
N VAL A 210 22.95 2.41 -9.60
CA VAL A 210 23.92 2.38 -10.70
C VAL A 210 25.20 1.66 -10.28
N PRO A 211 25.90 0.95 -11.19
CA PRO A 211 27.20 0.37 -10.89
C PRO A 211 28.21 1.43 -10.39
N VAL A 212 29.19 1.00 -9.59
CA VAL A 212 30.40 1.80 -9.38
C VAL A 212 31.31 1.57 -10.59
N GLU A 213 31.89 2.64 -11.13
CA GLU A 213 32.89 2.56 -12.21
C GLU A 213 34.15 1.79 -11.77
#